data_AF-A0A8S3W455-F1
#
_entry.id   AF-A0A8S3W455-F1
#
_cell.length_a   1.000
_cell.length_b   1.000
_cell.length_c   1.000
_cell.angle_alpha   90.00
_cell.angle_beta   90.00
_cell.angle_gamma   90.00
#
_symmetry.space_group_name_H-M   'P 1'
#
loop_
_entity.id
_entity.type
_entity.pdbx_description
1 polymer ?
#
loop_
_entity_poly.entity_id
_entity_poly.type
_entity_poly.pdbx_seq_one_letter_code
_entity_poly.pdbx_strand_id
1 'polypeptide(L)'
;MDAAVNTQVVVDSNEDETVAQEPELEQMRSTLEEAIVETRSKTLENRTRLPRLALSKRNRAVVRALNPMLVTYLEASRDLCETDSILFGAALAVCRIIGAKLSTARRATGQSSAIPAWRIIIEKRIAKARDLIGRLICFRSGNTRPRIVPTVVAEAVRRAPNWKFRA
;
A
#
# COMPACT_ATOMS: atom_id res chain seq x y z
N MET A 1 45.37 -20.97 -23.95
CA MET A 1 45.10 -21.10 -22.52
C MET A 1 45.88 -19.98 -21.83
N ASP A 2 45.34 -18.89 -21.33
CA ASP A 2 43.98 -18.37 -21.25
C ASP A 2 44.07 -16.83 -21.24
N ALA A 3 43.24 -16.18 -22.05
CA ALA A 3 43.06 -14.74 -22.01
C ALA A 3 42.03 -14.43 -20.91
N ALA A 4 42.48 -13.91 -19.78
CA ALA A 4 41.60 -13.41 -18.74
C ALA A 4 40.99 -12.07 -19.20
N VAL A 5 39.80 -12.15 -19.78
CA VAL A 5 38.94 -11.00 -20.06
C VAL A 5 38.46 -10.44 -18.73
N ASN A 6 39.11 -9.37 -18.27
CA ASN A 6 38.67 -8.57 -17.14
C ASN A 6 37.46 -7.72 -17.58
N THR A 7 36.26 -8.27 -17.42
CA THR A 7 35.03 -7.54 -17.71
C THR A 7 34.77 -6.52 -16.61
N GLN A 8 35.21 -5.29 -16.82
CA GLN A 8 34.55 -4.14 -16.20
C GLN A 8 33.12 -4.06 -16.73
N VAL A 9 32.14 -4.46 -15.93
CA VAL A 9 30.77 -3.96 -16.09
C VAL A 9 30.58 -2.88 -15.05
N VAL A 10 30.71 -1.66 -15.57
CA VAL A 10 30.26 -0.37 -15.07
C VAL A 10 29.29 -0.49 -13.89
N VAL A 11 29.77 -0.08 -12.72
CA VAL A 11 28.92 0.36 -11.62
C VAL A 11 28.25 1.63 -12.11
N ASP A 12 27.05 1.51 -12.66
CA ASP A 12 26.21 2.67 -12.97
C ASP A 12 25.63 3.18 -11.65
N SER A 13 26.49 3.86 -10.89
CA SER A 13 26.06 4.79 -9.86
C SER A 13 25.45 5.97 -10.59
N ASN A 14 24.15 6.19 -10.41
CA ASN A 14 23.43 7.47 -10.38
C ASN A 14 21.96 7.25 -10.76
N GLU A 15 21.19 6.54 -9.91
CA GLU A 15 19.78 6.89 -9.83
C GLU A 15 19.72 8.12 -8.94
N ASP A 16 19.55 9.30 -9.56
CA ASP A 16 19.04 10.50 -8.91
C ASP A 16 17.74 10.11 -8.20
N GLU A 17 17.84 9.63 -6.96
CA GLU A 17 16.83 9.88 -5.96
C GLU A 17 16.78 11.39 -5.84
N THR A 18 15.95 12.04 -6.66
CA THR A 18 15.54 13.41 -6.39
C THR A 18 14.78 13.36 -5.08
N VAL A 19 15.53 13.45 -3.98
CA VAL A 19 15.02 13.76 -2.66
C VAL A 19 14.24 15.03 -2.88
N ALA A 20 12.91 14.92 -2.85
CA ALA A 20 12.04 16.06 -2.97
C ALA A 20 12.51 17.08 -1.94
N GLN A 21 12.77 18.31 -2.38
CA GLN A 21 13.27 19.35 -1.50
C GLN A 21 12.26 19.56 -0.37
N GLU A 22 12.69 19.92 0.84
CA GLU A 22 11.80 20.21 1.98
C GLU A 22 10.55 21.03 1.62
N PRO A 23 10.63 22.13 0.83
CA PRO A 23 9.42 22.88 0.42
C PRO A 23 8.46 22.06 -0.45
N GLU A 24 8.96 21.15 -1.28
CA GLU A 24 8.15 20.27 -2.13
C GLU A 24 7.45 19.20 -1.28
N LEU A 25 8.13 18.66 -0.26
CA LEU A 25 7.54 17.71 0.69
C LEU A 25 6.44 18.36 1.54
N GLU A 26 6.64 19.60 2.00
CA GLU A 26 5.62 20.33 2.76
C GLU A 26 4.39 20.65 1.91
N GLN A 27 4.61 21.03 0.64
CA GLN A 27 3.51 21.22 -0.30
C GLN A 27 2.73 19.92 -0.56
N MET A 28 3.43 18.79 -0.68
CA MET A 28 2.79 17.47 -0.80
C MET A 28 1.99 17.11 0.46
N ARG A 29 2.51 17.45 1.64
CA ARG A 29 1.84 17.23 2.92
C ARG A 29 0.57 18.06 3.05
N SER A 30 0.63 19.37 2.76
CA SER A 30 -0.53 20.27 2.75
C SER A 30 -1.60 19.77 1.78
N THR A 31 -1.19 19.38 0.57
CA THR A 31 -2.11 18.86 -0.46
C THR A 31 -2.80 17.56 0.01
N LEU A 32 -2.07 16.71 0.74
CA LEU A 32 -2.62 15.49 1.32
C LEU A 32 -3.64 15.80 2.42
N GLU A 33 -3.31 16.68 3.36
CA GLU A 33 -4.21 17.07 4.46
C GLU A 33 -5.51 17.68 3.92
N GLU A 34 -5.42 18.61 2.97
CA GLU A 34 -6.58 19.20 2.30
C GLU A 34 -7.46 18.14 1.62
N ALA A 35 -6.84 17.20 0.89
CA ALA A 35 -7.57 16.16 0.19
C ALA A 35 -8.27 15.18 1.15
N ILE A 36 -7.65 14.86 2.30
CA ILE A 36 -8.24 14.00 3.33
C ILE A 36 -9.44 14.72 3.97
N VAL A 37 -9.30 15.98 4.36
CA VAL A 37 -10.37 16.78 4.98
C VAL A 37 -11.56 16.90 4.02
N GLU A 38 -11.30 17.23 2.76
CA GLU A 38 -12.34 17.31 1.73
C GLU A 38 -13.07 15.97 1.57
N THR A 39 -12.34 14.86 1.54
CA THR A 39 -12.92 13.53 1.32
C THR A 39 -13.77 13.09 2.51
N ARG A 40 -13.35 13.38 3.75
CA ARG A 40 -14.12 13.07 4.97
C ARG A 40 -15.49 13.72 4.99
N SER A 41 -15.62 14.92 4.41
CA SER A 41 -16.90 15.64 4.30
C SER A 41 -17.86 15.09 3.23
N LYS A 42 -17.40 14.18 2.37
CA LYS A 42 -18.15 13.69 1.21
C LYS A 42 -18.57 12.23 1.38
N THR A 43 -19.86 11.97 1.14
CA THR A 43 -20.35 10.60 0.96
C THR A 43 -19.76 9.98 -0.30
N LEU A 44 -19.68 8.65 -0.35
CA LEU A 44 -19.07 7.91 -1.47
C LEU A 44 -19.64 8.31 -2.84
N GLU A 45 -20.91 8.72 -2.89
CA GLU A 45 -21.61 9.11 -4.13
C GLU A 45 -21.20 10.49 -4.65
N ASN A 46 -20.74 11.35 -3.74
CA ASN A 46 -20.36 12.74 -4.01
C ASN A 46 -18.84 12.90 -4.21
N ARG A 47 -18.07 11.81 -4.12
CA ARG A 47 -16.63 11.84 -4.36
C ARG A 47 -16.32 11.94 -5.85
N THR A 48 -15.39 12.84 -6.19
CA THR A 48 -14.92 13.08 -7.56
C THR A 48 -14.29 11.81 -8.15
N ARG A 49 -14.53 11.49 -9.42
CA ARG A 49 -13.92 10.30 -10.02
C ARG A 49 -12.42 10.53 -10.26
N LEU A 50 -11.60 9.63 -9.70
CA LEU A 50 -10.16 9.65 -9.94
C LEU A 50 -9.83 9.05 -11.32
N PRO A 51 -8.99 9.72 -12.14
CA PRO A 51 -8.54 9.17 -13.41
C PRO A 51 -7.60 7.99 -13.19
N ARG A 52 -7.51 7.12 -14.20
CA ARG A 52 -6.46 6.09 -14.23
C ARG A 52 -5.11 6.78 -14.51
N LEU A 53 -4.20 6.71 -13.55
CA LEU A 53 -2.86 7.27 -13.71
C LEU A 53 -1.99 6.32 -14.54
N ALA A 54 -1.24 6.88 -15.49
CA ALA A 54 -0.18 6.16 -16.18
C ALA A 54 0.98 5.88 -15.21
N LEU A 55 1.63 4.71 -15.34
CA LEU A 55 2.74 4.31 -14.46
C LEU A 55 4.09 4.89 -14.93
N SER A 56 4.14 6.21 -15.14
CA SER A 56 5.39 6.91 -15.48
C SER A 56 6.38 6.90 -14.29
N LYS A 57 7.67 7.13 -14.54
CA LYS A 57 8.68 7.27 -13.45
C LYS A 57 8.29 8.40 -12.48
N ARG A 58 7.88 9.56 -13.00
CA ARG A 58 7.40 10.71 -12.21
C ARG A 58 6.23 10.35 -11.30
N ASN A 59 5.19 9.71 -11.85
CA ASN A 59 4.00 9.37 -11.06
C ASN A 59 4.33 8.38 -9.95
N ARG A 60 5.24 7.43 -10.20
CA ARG A 60 5.75 6.50 -9.19
C ARG A 60 6.56 7.21 -8.11
N ALA A 61 7.37 8.20 -8.47
CA ALA A 61 8.15 9.00 -7.50
C ALA A 61 7.22 9.76 -6.54
N VAL A 62 6.18 10.42 -7.06
CA VAL A 62 5.17 11.13 -6.25
C VAL A 62 4.47 10.16 -5.29
N VAL A 63 4.02 9.00 -5.78
CA VAL A 63 3.39 7.98 -4.91
C VAL A 63 4.37 7.50 -3.84
N ARG A 64 5.63 7.27 -4.20
CA ARG A 64 6.67 6.82 -3.26
C ARG A 64 6.95 7.86 -2.18
N ALA A 65 7.01 9.14 -2.52
CA ALA A 65 7.23 10.23 -1.57
C ALA A 65 6.03 10.44 -0.62
N LEU A 66 4.81 10.23 -1.11
CA LEU A 66 3.59 10.41 -0.31
C LEU A 66 3.29 9.21 0.61
N ASN A 67 3.75 8.01 0.26
CA ASN A 67 3.45 6.77 0.99
C ASN A 67 3.96 6.75 2.45
N PRO A 68 5.18 7.23 2.78
CA PRO A 68 5.63 7.37 4.16
C PRO A 68 4.74 8.31 4.99
N MET A 69 4.26 9.41 4.40
CA MET A 69 3.41 10.38 5.08
C MET A 69 2.07 9.76 5.50
N LEU A 70 1.52 8.89 4.65
CA LEU A 70 0.26 8.19 4.89
C LEU A 70 0.25 7.32 6.15
N VAL A 71 1.41 6.76 6.54
CA VAL A 71 1.50 5.85 7.68
C VAL A 71 0.94 6.49 8.94
N THR A 72 1.31 7.75 9.19
CA THR A 72 0.84 8.50 10.37
C THR A 72 -0.68 8.67 10.42
N TYR A 73 -1.31 8.93 9.27
CA TYR A 73 -2.78 9.05 9.17
C TYR A 73 -3.48 7.70 9.34
N LEU A 74 -2.92 6.64 8.76
CA LEU A 74 -3.50 5.30 8.82
C LEU A 74 -3.39 4.70 10.23
N GLU A 75 -2.31 4.98 10.96
CA GLU A 75 -2.16 4.57 12.36
C GLU A 75 -3.15 5.28 13.30
N ALA A 76 -3.49 6.54 13.00
CA ALA A 76 -4.47 7.31 13.76
C ALA A 76 -5.93 6.98 13.40
N SER A 77 -6.17 6.18 12.35
CA SER A 77 -7.50 5.84 11.85
C SER A 77 -8.25 4.94 12.83
N ARG A 78 -9.49 5.31 13.16
CA ARG A 78 -10.32 4.60 14.14
C ARG A 78 -11.21 3.54 13.52
N ASP A 79 -11.61 3.73 12.27
CA ASP A 79 -12.54 2.85 11.59
C ASP A 79 -12.24 2.70 10.08
N LEU A 80 -13.03 1.84 9.44
CA LEU A 80 -12.88 1.53 8.02
C LEU A 80 -13.29 2.70 7.12
N CYS A 81 -14.26 3.51 7.54
CA CYS A 81 -14.73 4.67 6.78
C CYS A 81 -13.69 5.79 6.77
N GLU A 82 -13.02 6.00 7.89
CA GLU A 82 -11.90 6.91 8.04
C GLU A 82 -10.70 6.43 7.21
N THR A 83 -10.38 5.14 7.28
CA THR A 83 -9.32 4.52 6.46
C THR A 83 -9.60 4.70 4.96
N ASP A 84 -10.84 4.43 4.52
CA ASP A 84 -11.26 4.63 3.13
C ASP A 84 -11.15 6.10 2.71
N SER A 85 -11.53 7.04 3.58
CA SER A 85 -11.42 8.48 3.30
C SER A 85 -9.96 8.93 3.21
N ILE A 86 -9.07 8.41 4.05
CA ILE A 86 -7.63 8.68 4.02
C ILE A 86 -7.03 8.16 2.70
N LEU A 87 -7.31 6.90 2.35
CA LEU A 87 -6.76 6.29 1.13
C LEU A 87 -7.27 7.00 -0.13
N PHE A 88 -8.55 7.38 -0.15
CA PHE A 88 -9.11 8.11 -1.27
C PHE A 88 -8.54 9.54 -1.35
N GLY A 89 -8.43 10.24 -0.22
CA GLY A 89 -7.79 11.55 -0.13
C GLY A 89 -6.35 11.52 -0.62
N ALA A 90 -5.60 10.47 -0.28
CA ALA A 90 -4.25 10.29 -0.78
C ALA A 90 -4.18 10.10 -2.30
N ALA A 91 -5.06 9.28 -2.86
CA ALA A 91 -5.13 9.09 -4.31
C ALA A 91 -5.56 10.39 -5.03
N LEU A 92 -6.44 11.19 -4.41
CA LEU A 92 -6.82 12.52 -4.89
C LEU A 92 -5.64 13.50 -4.84
N ALA A 93 -4.87 13.52 -3.75
CA ALA A 93 -3.68 14.35 -3.60
C ALA A 93 -2.64 14.02 -4.67
N VAL A 94 -2.38 12.73 -4.92
CA VAL A 94 -1.50 12.27 -6.01
C VAL A 94 -1.99 12.79 -7.36
N CYS A 95 -3.30 12.70 -7.64
CA CYS A 95 -3.86 13.24 -8.88
C CYS A 95 -3.66 14.76 -9.01
N ARG A 96 -3.80 15.51 -7.92
CA ARG A 96 -3.57 16.97 -7.88
C ARG A 96 -2.11 17.32 -8.14
N ILE A 97 -1.18 16.67 -7.44
CA ILE A 97 0.27 16.90 -7.57
C ILE A 97 0.76 16.60 -8.99
N ILE A 98 0.21 15.57 -9.62
CA ILE A 98 0.55 15.18 -11.01
C ILE A 98 -0.15 16.08 -12.04
N GLY A 99 -1.13 16.91 -11.63
CA GLY A 99 -1.92 17.75 -12.53
C GLY A 99 -2.90 16.94 -13.38
N ALA A 100 -3.35 15.78 -12.88
CA ALA A 100 -4.30 14.94 -13.60
C ALA A 100 -5.70 15.61 -13.63
N LYS A 101 -6.32 15.65 -14.80
CA LYS A 101 -7.68 16.20 -14.96
C LYS A 101 -8.68 15.32 -14.22
N LEU A 102 -9.29 15.88 -13.17
CA LEU A 102 -10.37 15.24 -12.41
C LEU A 102 -11.69 15.44 -13.15
N SER A 103 -12.46 14.36 -13.33
CA SER A 103 -13.78 14.46 -13.96
C SER A 103 -14.84 14.80 -12.93
N THR A 104 -15.65 15.82 -13.22
CA THR A 104 -16.85 16.19 -12.46
C THR A 104 -18.09 15.40 -12.91
N ALA A 105 -17.97 14.53 -13.92
CA ALA A 105 -19.11 13.86 -14.51
C ALA A 105 -19.78 12.90 -13.50
N ARG A 106 -21.06 13.17 -13.23
CA ARG A 106 -21.98 12.34 -12.44
C ARG A 106 -21.92 10.90 -12.97
N ARG A 107 -21.88 9.93 -12.04
CA ARG A 107 -21.80 8.47 -12.32
C ARG A 107 -22.46 8.11 -13.65
N ALA A 108 -21.68 7.79 -14.67
CA ALA A 108 -22.19 7.02 -15.79
C ALA A 108 -22.63 5.67 -15.20
N THR A 109 -23.92 5.39 -15.25
CA THR A 109 -24.59 4.18 -14.69
C THR A 109 -24.22 2.89 -15.43
N GLY A 110 -23.08 2.86 -16.11
CA GLY A 110 -22.59 1.69 -16.83
C GLY A 110 -21.31 1.19 -16.19
N GLN A 111 -21.36 0.03 -15.54
CA GLN A 111 -20.72 -1.18 -16.06
C GLN A 111 -20.60 -2.29 -15.01
N SER A 112 -21.04 -3.47 -15.44
CA SER A 112 -20.61 -4.83 -15.10
C SER A 112 -20.48 -5.19 -13.61
N SER A 113 -21.25 -6.21 -13.20
CA SER A 113 -21.23 -6.88 -11.89
C SER A 113 -19.90 -7.56 -11.52
N ALA A 114 -18.85 -7.39 -12.32
CA ALA A 114 -17.56 -8.02 -12.09
C ALA A 114 -16.88 -7.42 -10.85
N ILE A 115 -16.60 -8.28 -9.86
CA ILE A 115 -15.88 -7.92 -8.65
C ILE A 115 -14.47 -7.43 -9.04
N PRO A 116 -14.05 -6.22 -8.62
CA PRO A 116 -12.72 -5.71 -8.95
C PRO A 116 -11.60 -6.60 -8.44
N ALA A 117 -10.53 -6.77 -9.22
CA ALA A 117 -9.41 -7.65 -8.87
C ALA A 117 -8.76 -7.28 -7.51
N TRP A 118 -8.66 -5.99 -7.18
CA TRP A 118 -8.12 -5.56 -5.88
C TRP A 118 -8.97 -6.07 -4.71
N ARG A 119 -10.29 -6.13 -4.87
CA ARG A 119 -11.21 -6.60 -3.83
C ARG A 119 -11.01 -8.09 -3.57
N ILE A 120 -10.88 -8.87 -4.65
CA ILE A 120 -10.55 -10.31 -4.57
C ILE A 120 -9.22 -10.52 -3.84
N ILE A 121 -8.20 -9.70 -4.12
CA ILE A 121 -6.89 -9.80 -3.46
C ILE A 121 -7.01 -9.51 -1.96
N ILE A 122 -7.71 -8.45 -1.57
CA ILE A 122 -7.92 -8.10 -0.16
C ILE A 122 -8.70 -9.19 0.56
N GLU A 123 -9.82 -9.66 0.00
CA GLU A 123 -10.63 -10.72 0.58
C GLU A 123 -9.82 -12.02 0.79
N LYS A 124 -8.97 -12.40 -0.17
CA LYS A 124 -8.05 -13.52 -0.02
C LYS A 124 -7.03 -13.31 1.11
N ARG A 125 -6.48 -12.10 1.27
CA ARG A 125 -5.53 -11.80 2.36
C ARG A 125 -6.21 -11.85 3.72
N ILE A 126 -7.42 -11.30 3.83
CA ILE A 126 -8.23 -11.35 5.06
C ILE A 126 -8.56 -12.81 5.41
N ALA A 127 -8.98 -13.62 4.44
CA ALA A 127 -9.29 -15.03 4.65
C ALA A 127 -8.06 -15.81 5.18
N LYS A 128 -6.88 -15.59 4.59
CA LYS A 128 -5.62 -16.18 5.08
C LYS A 128 -5.28 -15.74 6.50
N ALA A 129 -5.47 -14.45 6.83
CA ALA A 129 -5.23 -13.95 8.17
C ALA A 129 -6.17 -14.59 9.21
N ARG A 130 -7.45 -14.74 8.87
CA ARG A 130 -8.43 -15.42 9.74
C ARG A 130 -8.09 -16.88 9.98
N ASP A 131 -7.69 -17.62 8.94
CA ASP A 131 -7.25 -19.02 9.08
C ASP A 131 -6.04 -19.13 10.01
N LEU A 132 -5.04 -18.26 9.82
CA LEU A 132 -3.85 -18.23 10.68
C LEU A 132 -4.20 -17.92 12.14
N ILE A 133 -5.05 -16.93 12.40
CA ILE A 133 -5.54 -16.60 13.76
C ILE A 133 -6.22 -17.81 14.39
N GLY A 134 -7.10 -18.49 13.65
CA GLY A 134 -7.77 -19.71 14.14
C GLY A 134 -6.77 -20.81 14.52
N ARG A 135 -5.77 -21.07 13.66
CA ARG A 135 -4.71 -22.05 13.95
C ARG A 135 -3.89 -21.69 15.18
N LEU A 136 -3.55 -20.40 15.35
CA LEU A 136 -2.82 -19.91 16.52
C LEU A 136 -3.64 -20.08 17.81
N ILE A 137 -4.95 -19.82 17.77
CA ILE A 137 -5.85 -20.04 18.92
C ILE A 137 -5.91 -21.53 19.29
N CYS A 138 -6.06 -22.41 18.30
CA CYS A 138 -6.03 -23.85 18.52
C CYS A 138 -4.70 -24.33 19.12
N PHE A 139 -3.58 -23.84 18.59
CA PHE A 139 -2.24 -24.15 19.10
C PHE A 139 -2.07 -23.67 20.55
N ARG A 140 -2.48 -22.43 20.86
CA ARG A 140 -2.49 -21.89 22.22
C ARG A 140 -3.33 -22.73 23.20
N SER A 141 -4.38 -23.37 22.70
CA SER A 141 -5.25 -24.25 23.48
C SER A 141 -4.69 -25.68 23.64
N GLY A 142 -3.42 -25.91 23.29
CA GLY A 142 -2.72 -27.20 23.44
C GLY A 142 -2.86 -28.15 22.26
N ASN A 143 -3.44 -27.72 21.13
CA ASN A 143 -3.58 -28.58 19.96
C ASN A 143 -2.27 -28.64 19.15
N THR A 144 -1.52 -29.72 19.33
CA THR A 144 -0.22 -29.97 18.67
C THR A 144 -0.33 -30.84 17.41
N ARG A 145 -1.51 -30.95 16.80
CA ARG A 145 -1.69 -31.77 15.59
C ARG A 145 -0.69 -31.39 14.49
N PRO A 146 -0.12 -32.36 13.74
CA PRO A 146 0.91 -32.13 12.72
C PRO A 146 0.55 -31.14 11.61
N ARG A 147 -0.73 -30.80 11.43
CA ARG A 147 -1.20 -29.82 10.44
C ARG A 147 -1.18 -28.36 10.93
N ILE A 148 -1.05 -28.14 12.23
CA ILE A 148 -1.11 -26.81 12.86
C ILE A 148 0.30 -26.32 13.19
N VAL A 149 1.13 -27.17 13.80
CA VAL A 149 2.47 -26.82 14.28
C VAL A 149 3.40 -26.31 13.18
N PRO A 150 3.54 -26.95 12.00
CA PRO A 150 4.44 -26.46 10.96
C PRO A 150 4.01 -25.10 10.40
N THR A 151 2.71 -24.83 10.32
CA THR A 151 2.18 -23.54 9.84
C THR A 151 2.47 -22.41 10.83
N VAL A 152 2.28 -22.67 12.13
CA VAL A 152 2.57 -21.70 13.20
C VAL A 152 4.08 -21.44 13.31
N VAL A 153 4.90 -22.49 13.26
CA VAL A 153 6.36 -22.38 13.31
C VAL A 153 6.91 -21.66 12.06
N ALA A 154 6.43 -21.99 10.86
CA ALA A 154 6.85 -21.31 9.64
C ALA A 154 6.47 -19.82 9.63
N GLU A 155 5.32 -19.45 10.19
CA GLU A 155 4.92 -18.05 10.34
C GLU A 155 5.81 -17.32 11.37
N ALA A 156 6.11 -17.96 12.50
CA ALA A 156 7.00 -17.41 13.52
C ALA A 156 8.41 -17.16 12.97
N VAL A 157 8.97 -18.13 12.23
CA VAL A 157 10.28 -18.01 11.58
C VAL A 157 10.27 -16.91 10.51
N ARG A 158 9.19 -16.78 9.73
CA ARG A 158 9.09 -15.72 8.71
C ARG A 158 9.05 -14.31 9.31
N ARG A 159 8.45 -14.15 10.49
CA ARG A 159 8.35 -12.85 11.19
C ARG A 159 9.56 -12.53 12.06
N ALA A 160 10.28 -13.55 12.54
CA ALA A 160 11.48 -13.41 13.36
C ALA A 160 12.60 -14.32 12.83
N PRO A 161 13.29 -13.94 11.74
CA PRO A 161 14.28 -14.81 11.09
C PRO A 161 15.49 -15.17 11.96
N ASN A 162 15.71 -14.48 13.09
CA ASN A 162 16.88 -14.63 13.95
C ASN A 162 16.59 -15.28 15.32
N TRP A 163 15.38 -15.81 15.56
CA TRP A 163 15.08 -16.42 16.85
C TRP A 163 15.64 -17.86 16.92
N LYS A 164 16.74 -18.03 17.65
CA LYS A 164 17.24 -19.36 18.00
C LYS A 164 16.39 -19.88 19.15
N PHE A 165 15.61 -20.94 18.92
CA PHE A 165 15.10 -21.78 20.00
C PHE A 165 16.33 -22.34 20.75
N ARG A 166 16.59 -21.86 21.96
CA ARG A 166 17.36 -22.65 22.92
C ARG A 166 16.41 -23.73 23.44
N ALA A 167 16.76 -24.99 23.13
CA ALA A 167 16.19 -26.16 23.79
C ALA A 167 16.68 -26.23 25.24
#